data_AF-A0A366H4C8-F1
#
_entry.id   AF-A0A366H4C8-F1
#
_cell.length_a   1.000
_cell.length_b   1.000
_cell.length_c   1.000
_cell.angle_alpha   90.00
_cell.angle_beta   90.00
_cell.angle_gamma   90.00
#
_symmetry.space_group_name_H-M   'P 1'
#
loop_
_entity.id
_entity.type
_entity.pdbx_description
1 polymer ?
#
loop_
_entity_poly.entity_id
_entity_poly.type
_entity_poly.pdbx_seq_one_letter_code
_entity_poly.pdbx_strand_id
1 'polypeptide(L)'
;MWFDIPPEHRDKPEAIELLRLDAEFSRVLAESANAVAARLWESDPAAFDDLTRKERGLLQALKTAVAAYDQATGEPGPANLAREVVYAIHQQFEPESRDRVMAKLSETAGYLRRLNADESRVLRCILHLAQGDMARLEHHSALALVDWRDVIMSAGG
;
A
#
# COMPACT_ATOMS: atom_id res chain seq x y z
N MET A 1 -10.66 5.35 11.77
CA MET A 1 -11.00 5.22 10.35
C MET A 1 -9.70 5.30 9.59
N TRP A 2 -9.28 4.18 8.99
CA TRP A 2 -7.99 4.09 8.30
C TRP A 2 -8.02 4.71 6.90
N PHE A 3 -9.23 4.93 6.36
CA PHE A 3 -9.44 5.39 4.99
C PHE A 3 -10.27 6.67 4.97
N ASP A 4 -9.73 7.73 4.36
CA ASP A 4 -10.50 8.92 4.02
C ASP A 4 -11.03 8.75 2.59
N ILE A 5 -12.31 8.37 2.46
CA ILE A 5 -12.97 8.18 1.17
C ILE A 5 -13.56 9.52 0.70
N PRO A 6 -13.11 10.04 -0.47
CA PRO A 6 -13.65 11.25 -1.06
C PRO A 6 -15.18 11.18 -1.20
N PRO A 7 -15.92 12.27 -0.92
CA PRO A 7 -17.38 12.29 -0.99
C PRO A 7 -17.96 11.71 -2.29
N GLU A 8 -17.32 11.99 -3.43
CA GLU A 8 -17.68 11.53 -4.77
C GLU A 8 -17.57 10.01 -4.99
N HIS A 9 -16.94 9.29 -4.06
CA HIS A 9 -16.77 7.84 -4.13
C HIS A 9 -17.53 7.08 -3.06
N ARG A 10 -18.12 7.76 -2.07
CA ARG A 10 -18.78 7.12 -0.92
C ARG A 10 -19.96 6.22 -1.28
N ASP A 11 -20.66 6.54 -2.37
CA ASP A 11 -21.81 5.77 -2.83
C ASP A 11 -21.43 4.56 -3.71
N LYS A 12 -20.13 4.39 -4.03
CA LYS A 12 -19.66 3.24 -4.79
C LYS A 12 -19.75 1.96 -3.94
N PRO A 13 -20.15 0.81 -4.52
CA PRO A 13 -20.27 -0.43 -3.77
C PRO A 13 -18.94 -0.85 -3.14
N GLU A 14 -17.81 -0.59 -3.80
CA GLU A 14 -16.47 -0.90 -3.28
C GLU A 14 -16.11 -0.02 -2.06
N ALA A 15 -16.54 1.24 -2.06
CA ALA A 15 -16.34 2.16 -0.94
C ALA A 15 -17.17 1.75 0.27
N ILE A 16 -18.45 1.41 0.04
CA ILE A 16 -19.36 0.94 1.09
C ILE A 16 -18.82 -0.33 1.75
N GLU A 17 -18.34 -1.29 0.95
CA GLU A 17 -17.75 -2.53 1.46
C GLU A 17 -16.45 -2.26 2.23
N LEU A 18 -15.57 -1.39 1.73
CA LEU A 18 -14.34 -1.00 2.42
C LEU A 18 -14.65 -0.37 3.79
N LEU A 19 -15.64 0.53 3.85
CA LEU A 19 -16.07 1.17 5.10
C LEU A 19 -16.68 0.16 6.09
N ARG A 20 -17.48 -0.78 5.59
CA ARG A 20 -18.07 -1.85 6.40
C ARG A 20 -16.97 -2.71 7.03
N LEU A 21 -15.98 -3.12 6.25
CA LEU A 21 -14.85 -3.92 6.71
C LEU A 21 -13.93 -3.13 7.68
N ASP A 22 -13.70 -1.83 7.46
CA ASP A 22 -12.90 -0.99 8.37
C ASP A 22 -13.58 -0.87 9.75
N ALA A 23 -14.89 -0.69 9.77
CA ALA A 23 -15.67 -0.66 11.00
C ALA A 23 -15.64 -2.01 11.73
N GLU A 24 -15.80 -3.12 11.00
CA GLU A 24 -15.74 -4.46 11.59
C GLU A 24 -14.35 -4.79 12.14
N PHE A 25 -13.29 -4.45 11.41
CA PHE A 25 -11.91 -4.65 11.85
C PHE A 25 -11.58 -3.79 13.07
N SER A 26 -11.99 -2.52 13.09
CA SER A 26 -11.81 -1.64 14.26
C SER A 26 -12.47 -2.20 15.52
N ARG A 27 -13.66 -2.80 15.38
CA ARG A 27 -14.34 -3.49 16.49
C ARG A 27 -13.54 -4.70 16.96
N VAL A 28 -13.07 -5.55 16.04
CA VAL A 28 -12.30 -6.75 16.38
C VAL A 28 -10.95 -6.39 17.02
N LEU A 29 -10.29 -5.31 16.58
CA LEU A 29 -9.09 -4.81 17.24
C LEU A 29 -9.35 -4.37 18.69
N ALA A 30 -10.49 -3.71 18.95
CA ALA A 30 -10.87 -3.35 20.31
C ALA A 30 -11.18 -4.59 21.16
N GLU A 31 -11.86 -5.60 20.59
CA GLU A 31 -12.08 -6.91 21.24
C GLU A 31 -10.74 -7.61 21.54
N SER A 32 -9.80 -7.60 20.59
CA SER A 32 -8.46 -8.18 20.70
C SER A 32 -7.66 -7.50 21.80
N ALA A 33 -7.66 -6.16 21.85
CA ALA A 33 -7.01 -5.39 22.92
C ALA A 33 -7.58 -5.73 24.31
N ASN A 34 -8.90 -5.87 24.43
CA ASN A 34 -9.56 -6.27 25.69
C ASN A 34 -9.22 -7.72 26.08
N ALA A 35 -9.20 -8.64 25.11
CA ALA A 35 -8.81 -10.03 25.33
C ALA A 35 -7.36 -10.14 25.81
N VAL A 36 -6.46 -9.31 25.26
CA VAL A 36 -5.09 -9.23 25.73
C VAL A 36 -5.00 -8.67 27.16
N ALA A 37 -5.71 -7.57 27.45
CA ALA A 37 -5.72 -6.99 28.80
C ALA A 37 -6.27 -7.96 29.85
N ALA A 38 -7.27 -8.78 29.48
CA ALA A 38 -7.87 -9.80 30.33
C ALA A 38 -7.08 -11.13 30.40
N ARG A 39 -5.95 -11.24 29.69
CA ARG A 39 -5.18 -12.47 29.53
C ARG A 39 -6.00 -13.67 29.06
N LEU A 40 -6.88 -13.44 28.09
CA LEU A 40 -7.78 -14.46 27.57
C LEU A 40 -7.03 -15.71 27.07
N TRP A 41 -5.79 -15.55 26.60
CA TRP A 41 -4.93 -16.67 26.20
C TRP A 41 -4.62 -17.67 27.34
N GLU A 42 -4.77 -17.27 28.61
CA GLU A 42 -4.57 -18.13 29.78
C GLU A 42 -5.89 -18.79 30.22
N SER A 43 -7.00 -18.05 30.17
CA SER A 43 -8.30 -18.52 30.67
C SER A 43 -9.13 -19.26 29.63
N ASP A 44 -9.07 -18.84 28.36
CA ASP A 44 -9.78 -19.44 27.22
C ASP A 44 -8.95 -19.28 25.93
N PRO A 45 -7.95 -20.16 25.73
CA PRO A 45 -7.09 -20.12 24.55
C PRO A 45 -7.86 -20.29 23.23
N ALA A 46 -8.95 -21.06 23.23
CA ALA A 46 -9.74 -21.31 22.03
C ALA A 46 -10.45 -20.02 21.56
N ALA A 47 -11.05 -19.28 22.49
CA ALA A 47 -11.66 -17.98 22.18
C ALA A 47 -10.62 -16.95 21.69
N PHE A 48 -9.41 -16.97 22.28
CA PHE A 48 -8.31 -16.09 21.85
C PHE A 48 -7.82 -16.44 20.42
N ASP A 49 -7.68 -17.73 20.11
CA ASP A 49 -7.29 -18.20 18.78
C ASP A 49 -8.33 -17.87 17.71
N ASP A 50 -9.63 -18.02 18.02
CA ASP A 50 -10.72 -17.66 17.11
C ASP A 50 -10.75 -16.16 16.84
N LEU A 51 -10.52 -15.33 17.87
CA LEU A 51 -10.41 -13.88 17.72
C LEU A 51 -9.21 -13.49 16.83
N THR A 52 -8.06 -14.12 17.05
CA THR A 52 -6.85 -13.92 16.24
C THR A 52 -7.09 -14.33 14.78
N ARG A 53 -7.80 -15.44 14.55
CA ARG A 53 -8.16 -15.90 13.19
C ARG A 53 -9.09 -14.90 12.50
N LYS A 54 -10.08 -14.39 13.22
CA LYS A 54 -11.01 -13.36 12.72
C LYS A 54 -10.27 -12.08 12.36
N GLU A 55 -9.34 -11.63 13.20
CA GLU A 55 -8.51 -10.45 12.93
C GLU A 55 -7.70 -10.62 11.63
N ARG A 56 -7.01 -11.75 11.46
CA ARG A 56 -6.27 -12.05 10.22
C ARG A 56 -7.17 -12.11 8.98
N GLY A 57 -8.34 -12.74 9.11
CA GLY A 57 -9.32 -12.82 8.02
C GLY A 57 -9.81 -11.44 7.58
N LEU A 58 -10.14 -10.58 8.54
CA LEU A 58 -10.58 -9.20 8.25
C LEU A 58 -9.46 -8.35 7.66
N LEU A 59 -8.22 -8.50 8.13
CA LEU A 59 -7.08 -7.82 7.54
C LEU A 59 -6.90 -8.20 6.07
N GLN A 60 -7.05 -9.48 5.73
CA GLN A 60 -6.97 -9.95 4.35
C GLN A 60 -8.15 -9.42 3.50
N ALA A 61 -9.37 -9.44 4.04
CA ALA A 61 -10.54 -8.89 3.36
C ALA A 61 -10.40 -7.39 3.09
N LEU A 62 -9.88 -6.63 4.06
CA LEU A 62 -9.56 -5.21 3.90
C LEU A 62 -8.57 -4.96 2.77
N LYS A 63 -7.48 -5.73 2.69
CA LYS A 63 -6.51 -5.60 1.58
C LYS A 63 -7.18 -5.80 0.21
N THR A 64 -8.04 -6.81 0.10
CA THR A 64 -8.80 -7.06 -1.14
C THR A 64 -9.79 -5.93 -1.44
N ALA A 65 -10.50 -5.41 -0.44
CA ALA A 65 -11.46 -4.33 -0.62
C ALA A 65 -10.79 -3.01 -1.02
N VAL A 66 -9.61 -2.70 -0.46
CA VAL A 66 -8.80 -1.54 -0.88
C VAL A 66 -8.41 -1.68 -2.35
N ALA A 67 -7.91 -2.84 -2.78
CA ALA A 67 -7.56 -3.06 -4.18
C ALA A 67 -8.75 -2.94 -5.13
N ALA A 68 -9.93 -3.42 -4.73
CA ALA A 68 -11.16 -3.29 -5.52
C ALA A 68 -11.63 -1.83 -5.61
N TYR A 69 -11.59 -1.10 -4.50
CA TYR A 69 -11.89 0.33 -4.46
C TYR A 69 -10.96 1.12 -5.37
N ASP A 70 -9.65 0.88 -5.24
CA ASP A 70 -8.61 1.51 -6.05
C ASP A 70 -8.82 1.26 -7.54
N GLN A 71 -9.15 0.02 -7.92
CA GLN A 71 -9.49 -0.33 -9.30
C GLN A 71 -10.76 0.39 -9.79
N ALA A 72 -11.77 0.56 -8.93
CA ALA A 72 -13.05 1.17 -9.27
C ALA A 72 -13.02 2.71 -9.32
N THR A 73 -12.05 3.35 -8.67
CA THR A 73 -11.88 4.81 -8.65
C THR A 73 -10.70 5.29 -9.48
N GLY A 74 -9.76 4.40 -9.83
CA GLY A 74 -8.47 4.78 -10.41
C GLY A 74 -7.56 5.46 -9.39
N GLU A 75 -7.80 5.24 -8.09
CA GLU A 75 -7.00 5.80 -7.01
C GLU A 75 -6.08 4.73 -6.39
N PRO A 76 -4.93 5.08 -5.78
CA PRO A 76 -4.38 6.41 -5.77
C PRO A 76 -3.92 6.77 -7.19
N GLY A 77 -4.38 7.93 -7.67
CA GLY A 77 -4.08 8.38 -9.02
C GLY A 77 -2.57 8.59 -9.19
N PRO A 78 -2.06 8.56 -10.43
CA PRO A 78 -0.65 8.84 -10.69
C PRO A 78 -0.28 10.23 -10.16
N ALA A 79 0.80 10.29 -9.36
CA ALA A 79 1.32 11.55 -8.85
C ALA A 79 2.40 12.12 -9.77
N ASN A 80 2.50 13.45 -9.81
CA ASN A 80 3.58 14.13 -10.53
C ASN A 80 4.94 13.75 -9.96
N LEU A 81 5.84 13.28 -10.82
CA LEU A 81 7.21 12.96 -10.46
C LEU A 81 8.04 14.23 -10.21
N ALA A 82 8.90 14.17 -9.20
CA ALA A 82 9.87 15.23 -8.96
C ALA A 82 10.87 15.34 -10.14
N ARG A 83 11.39 16.55 -10.40
CA ARG A 83 12.23 16.81 -11.58
C ARG A 83 13.48 15.94 -11.61
N GLU A 84 14.07 15.68 -10.45
CA GLU A 84 15.24 14.82 -10.28
C GLU A 84 14.94 13.35 -10.63
N VAL A 85 13.73 12.86 -10.37
CA VAL A 85 13.29 11.51 -10.74
C VAL A 85 13.13 11.44 -12.26
N VAL A 86 12.47 12.43 -12.86
CA VAL A 86 12.34 12.55 -14.32
C VAL A 86 13.72 12.58 -14.99
N TYR A 87 14.63 13.40 -14.48
CA TYR A 87 16.00 13.48 -14.99
C TYR A 87 16.71 12.13 -14.92
N ALA A 88 16.61 11.41 -13.79
CA ALA A 88 17.22 10.10 -13.63
C ALA A 88 16.64 9.05 -14.61
N ILE A 89 15.32 9.07 -14.88
CA ILE A 89 14.70 8.20 -15.88
C ILE A 89 15.33 8.44 -17.27
N HIS A 90 15.47 9.70 -17.67
CA HIS A 90 16.07 10.06 -18.95
C HIS A 90 17.54 9.62 -19.09
N GLN A 91 18.27 9.52 -17.98
CA GLN A 91 19.68 9.10 -17.97
C GLN A 91 19.84 7.58 -17.97
N GLN A 92 18.91 6.84 -17.36
CA GLN A 92 19.07 5.40 -17.11
C GLN A 92 18.31 4.51 -18.10
N PHE A 93 17.25 5.01 -18.71
CA PHE A 93 16.36 4.20 -19.56
C PHE A 93 16.35 4.69 -21.01
N GLU A 94 16.22 3.71 -21.92
CA GLU A 94 16.09 3.95 -23.35
C GLU A 94 14.81 4.75 -23.67
N PRO A 95 14.84 5.63 -24.69
CA PRO A 95 13.73 6.51 -25.03
C PRO A 95 12.38 5.79 -25.15
N GLU A 96 12.35 4.60 -25.75
CA GLU A 96 11.11 3.83 -25.97
C GLU A 96 10.50 3.33 -24.65
N SER A 97 11.27 3.24 -23.58
CA SER A 97 10.82 2.75 -22.27
C SER A 97 10.45 3.88 -21.31
N ARG A 98 10.83 5.14 -21.58
CA ARG A 98 10.70 6.25 -20.62
C ARG A 98 9.27 6.54 -20.23
N ASP A 99 8.34 6.55 -21.18
CA ASP A 99 6.92 6.81 -20.89
C ASP A 99 6.35 5.73 -19.97
N ARG A 100 6.72 4.46 -20.20
CA ARG A 100 6.30 3.33 -19.38
C ARG A 100 6.89 3.41 -17.96
N VAL A 101 8.16 3.80 -17.85
CA VAL A 101 8.82 4.00 -16.55
C VAL A 101 8.19 5.17 -15.79
N MET A 102 7.92 6.29 -16.47
CA MET A 102 7.26 7.45 -15.87
C MET A 102 5.86 7.10 -15.38
N ALA A 103 5.06 6.39 -16.18
CA ALA A 103 3.74 5.92 -15.77
C ALA A 103 3.83 5.07 -14.50
N LYS A 104 4.72 4.06 -14.49
CA LYS A 104 4.87 3.14 -13.37
C LYS A 104 5.31 3.85 -12.08
N LEU A 105 6.29 4.74 -12.16
CA LEU A 105 6.76 5.49 -11.00
C LEU A 105 5.72 6.52 -10.54
N SER A 106 4.91 7.08 -11.44
CA SER A 106 3.82 8.01 -11.08
C SER A 106 2.72 7.30 -10.30
N GLU A 107 2.31 6.10 -10.73
CA GLU A 107 1.38 5.23 -9.99
C GLU A 107 1.96 4.88 -8.60
N THR A 108 3.23 4.47 -8.57
CA THR A 108 3.91 4.11 -7.32
C THR A 108 3.99 5.31 -6.36
N ALA A 109 4.27 6.50 -6.89
CA ALA A 109 4.30 7.74 -6.12
C ALA A 109 2.91 8.10 -5.53
N GLY A 110 1.85 7.91 -6.31
CA GLY A 110 0.47 8.08 -5.82
C GLY A 110 0.19 7.20 -4.61
N TYR A 111 0.60 5.93 -4.68
CA TYR A 111 0.44 4.99 -3.58
C TYR A 111 1.30 5.33 -2.36
N LEU A 112 2.57 5.69 -2.57
CA LEU A 112 3.48 6.09 -1.50
C LEU A 112 2.97 7.33 -0.75
N ARG A 113 2.39 8.30 -1.47
CA ARG A 113 1.77 9.48 -0.86
C ARG A 113 0.61 9.10 0.06
N ARG A 114 -0.24 8.15 -0.35
CA ARG A 114 -1.32 7.63 0.51
C ARG A 114 -0.79 6.99 1.80
N LEU A 115 0.38 6.35 1.71
CA LEU A 115 1.06 5.76 2.88
C LEU A 115 1.83 6.78 3.73
N ASN A 116 1.77 8.09 3.42
CA ASN A 116 2.60 9.14 4.04
C ASN A 116 4.11 8.83 3.97
N ALA A 117 4.55 8.11 2.94
CA ALA A 117 5.97 7.84 2.70
C ALA A 117 6.64 9.03 1.98
N ASP A 118 7.96 9.16 2.12
CA ASP A 118 8.77 10.08 1.32
C ASP A 118 8.91 9.52 -0.10
N GLU A 119 7.97 9.88 -0.99
CA GLU A 119 7.88 9.30 -2.32
C GLU A 119 9.17 9.56 -3.12
N SER A 120 9.71 10.77 -3.06
CA SER A 120 10.92 11.14 -3.81
C SER A 120 12.16 10.34 -3.38
N ARG A 121 12.30 10.03 -2.09
CA ARG A 121 13.36 9.14 -1.63
C ARG A 121 13.16 7.71 -2.12
N VAL A 122 11.97 7.16 -1.99
CA VAL A 122 11.69 5.77 -2.39
C VAL A 122 11.87 5.58 -3.90
N LEU A 123 11.34 6.48 -4.74
CA LEU A 123 11.48 6.39 -6.20
C LEU A 123 12.94 6.45 -6.65
N ARG A 124 13.79 7.25 -5.98
CA ARG A 124 15.24 7.26 -6.24
C ARG A 124 15.90 5.93 -5.89
N CYS A 125 15.50 5.30 -4.79
CA CYS A 125 15.96 3.96 -4.43
C CYS A 125 15.52 2.91 -5.48
N ILE A 126 14.26 2.97 -5.96
CA ILE A 126 13.77 2.10 -7.03
C ILE A 126 14.61 2.27 -8.29
N LEU A 127 14.85 3.50 -8.74
CA LEU A 127 15.68 3.78 -9.90
C LEU A 127 17.13 3.27 -9.73
N HIS A 128 17.72 3.50 -8.55
CA HIS A 128 19.05 3.01 -8.22
C HIS A 128 19.16 1.48 -8.29
N LEU A 129 18.17 0.76 -7.76
CA LEU A 129 18.12 -0.70 -7.80
C LEU A 129 17.79 -1.25 -9.20
N ALA A 130 16.99 -0.51 -9.97
CA ALA A 130 16.60 -0.90 -11.32
C ALA A 130 17.76 -0.81 -12.32
N GLN A 131 18.64 0.20 -12.20
CA GLN A 131 19.81 0.39 -13.08
C GLN A 131 19.46 0.40 -14.58
N GLY A 132 18.33 0.99 -14.96
CA GLY A 132 17.86 1.01 -16.34
C GLY A 132 17.11 -0.25 -16.81
N ASP A 133 16.94 -1.25 -15.96
CA ASP A 133 16.17 -2.46 -16.27
C ASP A 133 14.70 -2.34 -15.85
N MET A 134 13.79 -2.53 -16.82
CA MET A 134 12.35 -2.39 -16.58
C MET A 134 11.79 -3.48 -15.66
N ALA A 135 12.28 -4.71 -15.75
CA ALA A 135 11.78 -5.81 -14.92
C ALA A 135 12.16 -5.60 -13.45
N ARG A 136 13.37 -5.11 -13.19
CA ARG A 136 13.80 -4.69 -11.84
C ARG A 136 13.00 -3.49 -11.34
N LEU A 137 12.74 -2.51 -12.19
CA LEU A 137 11.89 -1.37 -11.83
C LEU A 137 10.50 -1.83 -11.41
N GLU A 138 9.87 -2.72 -12.17
CA GLU A 138 8.56 -3.30 -11.83
C GLU A 138 8.61 -4.08 -10.52
N HIS A 139 9.64 -4.89 -10.32
CA HIS A 139 9.84 -5.66 -9.09
C HIS A 139 9.96 -4.75 -7.85
N HIS A 140 10.84 -3.76 -7.88
CA HIS A 140 11.05 -2.85 -6.75
C HIS A 140 9.87 -1.90 -6.54
N SER A 141 9.15 -1.52 -7.61
CA SER A 141 7.88 -0.80 -7.49
C SER A 141 6.85 -1.65 -6.75
N ALA A 142 6.68 -2.93 -7.12
CA ALA A 142 5.76 -3.83 -6.43
C ALA A 142 6.12 -4.04 -4.96
N LEU A 143 7.41 -4.18 -4.64
CA LEU A 143 7.89 -4.24 -3.26
C LEU A 143 7.56 -2.97 -2.48
N ALA A 144 7.72 -1.79 -3.09
CA ALA A 144 7.41 -0.52 -2.44
C ALA A 144 5.93 -0.38 -2.04
N LEU A 145 5.02 -1.05 -2.75
CA LEU A 145 3.59 -1.07 -2.41
C LEU A 145 3.28 -1.99 -1.22
N VAL A 146 4.13 -2.99 -0.97
CA VAL A 146 4.01 -3.90 0.18
C VAL A 146 4.68 -3.29 1.41
N ASP A 147 5.97 -2.94 1.29
CA ASP A 147 6.74 -2.23 2.30
C ASP A 147 7.86 -1.40 1.65
N TRP A 148 7.64 -0.08 1.58
CA TRP A 148 8.62 0.86 1.02
C TRP A 148 9.94 0.91 1.79
N ARG A 149 9.97 0.47 3.05
CA ARG A 149 11.20 0.46 3.87
C ARG A 149 12.19 -0.58 3.35
N ASP A 150 11.71 -1.71 2.83
CA ASP A 150 12.55 -2.76 2.25
C ASP A 150 13.33 -2.26 1.04
N VAL A 151 12.70 -1.39 0.23
CA VAL A 151 13.33 -0.75 -0.92
C VAL A 151 14.43 0.21 -0.48
N ILE A 152 14.20 1.00 0.57
CA ILE A 152 15.22 1.90 1.12
C ILE A 152 16.40 1.12 1.70
N MET A 153 16.12 0.06 2.46
CA MET A 153 17.17 -0.78 3.06
C MET A 153 17.99 -1.48 1.99
N SER A 154 17.35 -1.99 0.94
CA SER A 154 18.04 -2.67 -0.18
C SER A 154 18.92 -1.74 -1.00
N ALA A 155 18.56 -0.46 -1.10
CA ALA A 155 19.34 0.55 -1.81
C ALA A 155 20.49 1.16 -0.98
N GLY A 156 20.50 0.92 0.34
CA GLY A 156 21.50 1.45 1.28
C GLY A 156 22.60 0.45 1.67
N GLY A 157 22.72 -0.66 0.95
CA GLY A 157 23.75 -1.69 1.12
C GLY A 157 25.01 -1.42 0.31
#